data_AF-A0A0D0D8F2-F1
#
_entry.id   AF-A0A0D0D8F2-F1
#
_cell.length_a   1.000
_cell.length_b   1.000
_cell.length_c   1.000
_cell.angle_alpha   90.00
_cell.angle_beta   90.00
_cell.angle_gamma   90.00
#
_symmetry.space_group_name_H-M   'P 1'
#
loop_
_entity.id
_entity.type
_entity.pdbx_description
1 polymer ?
#
loop_
_entity_poly.entity_id
_entity_poly.type
_entity_poly.pdbx_seq_one_letter_code
_entity_poly.pdbx_strand_id
1 'polypeptide(L)'
;MDFDFKHLVKRHATLLRSPQGITICDVVITREVLAQHLLWLGTLVQKEIDDMLSQGNAQNVPRAVKLLRSVSTLQALSPISYNPTDHKVHAVLKVLAALCESLVKPFFNPELSLNNQLKSLSKYAHLSFILYRQHTTLFMSNQLYGDTQAMIKNIMFLVAWQQEVDGSAPLYIIQSSED
;
A
#
# COMPACT_ATOMS: atom_id res chain seq x y z
N MET A 1 -2.81 -10.58 20.24
CA MET A 1 -1.69 -9.83 19.63
C MET A 1 -2.33 -8.92 18.63
N ASP A 2 -2.48 -7.65 19.01
CA ASP A 2 -3.31 -6.71 18.28
C ASP A 2 -2.48 -5.98 17.22
N PHE A 3 -3.02 -5.82 16.02
CA PHE A 3 -2.37 -5.10 14.92
C PHE A 3 -3.37 -4.19 14.21
N ASP A 4 -3.28 -2.89 14.47
CA ASP A 4 -4.13 -1.86 13.86
C ASP A 4 -3.72 -1.59 12.41
N PHE A 5 -4.26 -2.38 11.48
CA PHE A 5 -4.05 -2.18 10.04
C PHE A 5 -4.53 -0.79 9.58
N LYS A 6 -5.57 -0.22 10.21
CA LYS A 6 -6.09 1.11 9.85
C LYS A 6 -5.04 2.17 10.18
N HIS A 7 -4.34 2.03 11.29
CA HIS A 7 -3.21 2.88 11.64
C HIS A 7 -2.06 2.75 10.64
N LEU A 8 -1.71 1.53 10.23
CA LEU A 8 -0.67 1.33 9.22
C LEU A 8 -1.05 1.94 7.87
N VAL A 9 -2.29 1.74 7.40
CA VAL A 9 -2.80 2.37 6.17
C VAL A 9 -2.71 3.89 6.24
N LYS A 10 -3.06 4.50 7.39
CA LYS A 10 -2.87 5.95 7.59
C LYS A 10 -1.41 6.37 7.43
N ARG A 11 -0.48 5.62 8.02
CA ARG A 11 0.96 5.95 7.94
C ARG A 11 1.52 5.78 6.53
N HIS A 12 1.07 4.79 5.78
CA HIS A 12 1.39 4.67 4.35
C HIS A 12 0.83 5.84 3.54
N ALA A 13 -0.39 6.29 3.82
CA ALA A 13 -0.94 7.48 3.19
C ALA A 13 -0.14 8.75 3.54
N THR A 14 0.29 8.90 4.80
CA THR A 14 1.17 10.00 5.22
C THR A 14 2.50 9.98 4.47
N LEU A 15 3.10 8.81 4.27
CA LEU A 15 4.32 8.65 3.47
C LEU A 15 4.12 9.13 2.03
N LEU A 16 3.00 8.75 1.38
CA LEU A 16 2.69 9.19 0.01
C LEU A 16 2.39 10.69 -0.12
N ARG A 17 1.97 11.33 0.98
CA ARG A 17 1.72 12.79 1.06
C ARG A 17 2.97 13.58 1.45
N SER A 18 4.08 12.89 1.73
CA SER A 18 5.32 13.51 2.14
C SER A 18 5.87 14.40 1.02
N PRO A 19 6.30 15.64 1.31
CA PRO A 19 6.91 16.50 0.32
C PRO A 19 8.29 15.97 -0.13
N GLN A 20 8.95 15.15 0.69
CA GLN A 20 10.21 14.49 0.32
C GLN A 20 10.00 13.37 -0.73
N GLY A 21 8.77 12.88 -0.88
CA GLY A 21 8.46 11.73 -1.72
C GLY A 21 9.04 10.41 -1.21
N ILE A 22 8.94 9.37 -2.04
CA ILE A 22 9.52 8.06 -1.80
C ILE A 22 10.47 7.69 -2.95
N THR A 23 11.59 7.07 -2.62
CA THR A 23 12.53 6.57 -3.63
C THR A 23 12.24 5.11 -3.93
N ILE A 24 12.04 4.80 -5.21
CA ILE A 24 11.89 3.44 -5.74
C ILE A 24 12.77 3.34 -6.98
N CYS A 25 13.74 2.42 -6.96
CA CYS A 25 14.80 2.33 -7.96
C CYS A 25 15.59 3.66 -8.06
N ASP A 26 15.69 4.26 -9.24
CA ASP A 26 16.35 5.54 -9.50
C ASP A 26 15.38 6.72 -9.57
N VAL A 27 14.12 6.54 -9.15
CA VAL A 27 13.05 7.54 -9.28
C VAL A 27 12.51 7.95 -7.92
N VAL A 28 12.40 9.27 -7.72
CA VAL A 28 11.71 9.86 -6.57
C VAL A 28 10.26 10.14 -6.96
N ILE A 29 9.33 9.48 -6.29
CA ILE A 29 7.89 9.65 -6.48
C ILE A 29 7.39 10.65 -5.44
N THR A 30 7.14 11.88 -5.87
CA THR A 30 6.55 12.94 -5.04
C THR A 30 5.02 12.96 -5.16
N ARG A 31 4.37 13.76 -4.32
CA ARG A 31 2.92 13.99 -4.42
C ARG A 31 2.52 14.59 -5.77
N GLU A 32 3.35 15.43 -6.38
CA GLU A 32 3.10 16.05 -7.68
C GLU A 32 3.12 15.00 -8.79
N VAL A 33 4.12 14.09 -8.77
CA VAL A 33 4.20 12.97 -9.70
C VAL A 33 2.95 12.08 -9.57
N LEU A 34 2.55 11.75 -8.34
CA LEU A 34 1.33 10.98 -8.10
C LEU A 34 0.08 11.71 -8.61
N ALA A 35 -0.06 13.00 -8.32
CA ALA A 35 -1.21 13.79 -8.73
C ALA A 35 -1.37 13.79 -10.25
N GLN A 36 -0.27 14.06 -10.96
CA GLN A 36 -0.26 14.08 -12.42
C GLN A 36 -0.67 12.73 -13.03
N HIS A 37 -0.13 11.62 -12.51
CA HIS A 37 -0.43 10.29 -13.06
C HIS A 37 -1.83 9.79 -12.69
N LEU A 38 -2.34 10.17 -11.52
CA LEU A 38 -3.73 9.91 -11.15
C LEU A 38 -4.70 10.70 -12.03
N LEU A 39 -4.36 11.94 -12.39
CA LEU A 39 -5.17 12.75 -13.31
C LEU A 39 -5.20 12.12 -14.71
N TRP A 40 -4.07 11.58 -15.17
CA TRP A 40 -3.96 10.92 -16.47
C TRP A 40 -4.77 9.63 -16.60
N LEU A 41 -5.15 8.98 -15.50
CA LEU A 41 -6.11 7.87 -15.55
C LEU A 41 -7.50 8.31 -16.03
N GLY A 42 -7.82 9.60 -15.93
CA GLY A 42 -9.12 10.17 -16.35
C GLY A 42 -10.32 9.75 -15.48
N THR A 43 -10.09 9.04 -14.38
CA THR A 43 -11.14 8.56 -13.47
C THR A 43 -11.43 9.50 -12.30
N LEU A 44 -10.56 10.47 -12.05
CA LEU A 44 -10.63 11.41 -10.94
C LEU A 44 -10.40 12.83 -11.45
N VAL A 45 -11.09 13.80 -10.84
CA VAL A 45 -10.84 15.22 -11.11
C VAL A 45 -9.75 15.80 -10.20
N GLN A 46 -9.10 16.89 -10.63
CA GLN A 46 -8.01 17.53 -9.89
C GLN A 46 -8.37 17.80 -8.42
N LYS A 47 -9.59 18.31 -8.16
CA LYS A 47 -10.07 18.60 -6.80
C LYS A 47 -10.07 17.36 -5.89
N GLU A 48 -10.43 16.19 -6.42
CA GLU A 48 -10.43 14.94 -5.66
C GLU A 48 -9.01 14.45 -5.36
N ILE A 49 -8.10 14.63 -6.32
CA ILE A 49 -6.69 14.27 -6.17
C ILE A 49 -6.03 15.16 -5.11
N ASP A 50 -6.25 16.48 -5.20
CA ASP A 50 -5.75 17.46 -4.24
C ASP A 50 -6.32 17.19 -2.85
N ASP A 51 -7.63 16.89 -2.76
CA ASP A 51 -8.21 16.48 -1.49
C ASP A 51 -7.48 15.25 -0.96
N MET A 52 -7.32 14.16 -1.71
CA MET A 52 -6.66 12.95 -1.22
C MET A 52 -5.19 13.15 -0.81
N LEU A 53 -4.44 13.96 -1.55
CA LEU A 53 -3.01 14.22 -1.35
C LEU A 53 -2.72 15.35 -0.35
N SER A 54 -3.71 16.15 0.05
CA SER A 54 -3.51 17.22 1.05
C SER A 54 -3.06 16.66 2.40
N GLN A 55 -2.23 17.40 3.15
CA GLN A 55 -1.83 17.05 4.52
C GLN A 55 -2.90 17.41 5.57
N GLY A 56 -4.18 17.46 5.19
CA GLY A 56 -5.30 17.75 6.10
C GLY A 56 -5.47 16.69 7.21
N ASN A 57 -6.70 16.37 7.62
CA ASN A 57 -6.91 15.47 8.76
C ASN A 57 -6.30 14.05 8.54
N ALA A 58 -5.06 13.85 9.03
CA ALA A 58 -4.28 12.63 8.91
C ALA A 58 -4.91 11.44 9.65
N GLN A 59 -5.95 11.68 10.46
CA GLN A 59 -6.70 10.62 11.15
C GLN A 59 -7.83 10.01 10.28
N ASN A 60 -8.12 10.55 9.09
CA ASN A 60 -9.19 10.07 8.23
C ASN A 60 -8.80 8.76 7.50
N VAL A 61 -9.17 7.62 8.09
CA VAL A 61 -8.93 6.27 7.54
C VAL A 61 -9.58 6.10 6.15
N PRO A 62 -10.88 6.41 5.92
CA PRO A 62 -11.48 6.32 4.59
C PRO A 62 -10.69 7.05 3.50
N ARG A 63 -10.16 8.24 3.81
CA ARG A 63 -9.37 9.02 2.86
C ARG A 63 -7.99 8.43 2.59
N ALA A 64 -7.35 7.85 3.61
CA ALA A 64 -6.12 7.07 3.43
C ALA A 64 -6.34 5.86 2.53
N VAL A 65 -7.43 5.12 2.75
CA VAL A 65 -7.83 3.97 1.92
C VAL A 65 -8.13 4.41 0.49
N LYS A 66 -8.88 5.51 0.29
CA LYS A 66 -9.17 6.07 -1.03
C LYS A 66 -7.86 6.38 -1.77
N LEU A 67 -6.89 7.00 -1.10
CA LEU A 67 -5.58 7.30 -1.69
C LEU A 67 -4.83 6.03 -2.13
N LEU A 68 -4.62 5.05 -1.23
CA LEU A 68 -3.88 3.84 -1.58
C LEU A 68 -4.58 3.02 -2.68
N ARG A 69 -5.93 2.95 -2.65
CA ARG A 69 -6.71 2.31 -3.72
C ARG A 69 -6.56 3.07 -5.04
N SER A 70 -6.57 4.40 -5.03
CA SER A 70 -6.36 5.21 -6.23
C SER A 70 -4.95 5.01 -6.79
N VAL A 71 -3.93 4.95 -5.94
CA VAL A 71 -2.56 4.62 -6.38
C VAL A 71 -2.49 3.21 -6.97
N SER A 72 -3.24 2.24 -6.43
CA SER A 72 -3.26 0.88 -6.97
C SER A 72 -3.81 0.78 -8.41
N THR A 73 -4.67 1.70 -8.83
CA THR A 73 -5.23 1.70 -10.21
C THR A 73 -4.20 2.16 -11.26
N LEU A 74 -3.09 2.76 -10.85
CA LEU A 74 -1.98 3.13 -11.75
C LEU A 74 -1.35 1.90 -12.42
N GLN A 75 -1.62 0.67 -11.95
CA GLN A 75 -1.24 -0.55 -12.67
C GLN A 75 -1.85 -0.61 -14.07
N ALA A 76 -3.05 -0.08 -14.27
CA ALA A 76 -3.77 -0.07 -15.53
C ALA A 76 -3.37 1.09 -16.45
N LEU A 77 -2.54 2.02 -15.98
CA LEU A 77 -2.07 3.11 -16.79
C LEU A 77 -1.23 2.55 -17.96
N SER A 78 -1.45 3.07 -19.15
CA SER A 78 -0.60 2.82 -20.31
C SER A 78 0.57 3.82 -20.34
N PRO A 79 1.71 3.49 -20.96
CA PRO A 79 2.77 4.47 -21.18
C PRO A 79 2.23 5.69 -21.92
N ILE A 80 2.51 6.88 -21.39
CA ILE A 80 1.93 8.14 -21.88
C ILE A 80 2.80 8.74 -22.99
N SER A 81 4.07 8.40 -23.00
CA SER A 81 5.01 8.83 -24.02
C SER A 81 6.01 7.72 -24.33
N TYR A 82 6.70 7.88 -25.46
CA TYR A 82 7.82 7.02 -25.85
C TYR A 82 9.17 7.49 -25.28
N ASN A 83 9.19 8.52 -24.43
CA ASN A 83 10.41 9.00 -23.79
C ASN A 83 10.94 7.94 -22.79
N PRO A 84 12.23 7.58 -22.82
CA PRO A 84 12.83 6.67 -21.85
C PRO A 84 12.61 7.06 -20.38
N THR A 85 12.61 8.36 -20.06
CA THR A 85 12.39 8.84 -18.68
C THR A 85 10.97 8.55 -18.21
N ASP A 86 9.98 8.82 -19.05
CA ASP A 86 8.57 8.59 -18.72
C ASP A 86 8.28 7.09 -18.57
N HIS A 87 8.92 6.25 -19.39
CA HIS A 87 8.87 4.80 -19.23
C HIS A 87 9.41 4.31 -17.88
N LYS A 88 10.53 4.88 -17.41
CA LYS A 88 11.08 4.54 -16.09
C LYS A 88 10.13 4.93 -14.95
N VAL A 89 9.62 6.17 -14.97
CA VAL A 89 8.65 6.64 -13.98
C VAL A 89 7.42 5.75 -13.98
N HIS A 90 6.92 5.40 -15.16
CA HIS A 90 5.78 4.52 -15.32
C HIS A 90 6.01 3.11 -14.73
N ALA A 91 7.17 2.51 -15.00
CA ALA A 91 7.53 1.21 -14.44
C ALA A 91 7.61 1.27 -12.90
N VAL A 92 8.20 2.32 -12.34
CA VAL A 92 8.27 2.55 -10.90
C VAL A 92 6.87 2.74 -10.28
N LEU A 93 5.99 3.49 -10.94
CA LEU A 93 4.60 3.66 -10.48
C LEU A 93 3.84 2.34 -10.48
N LYS A 94 4.10 1.43 -11.42
CA LYS A 94 3.53 0.08 -11.40
C LYS A 94 3.99 -0.73 -10.19
N VAL A 95 5.27 -0.61 -9.80
CA VAL A 95 5.78 -1.24 -8.57
C VAL A 95 5.08 -0.66 -7.35
N LEU A 96 4.97 0.66 -7.26
CA LEU A 96 4.26 1.33 -6.17
C LEU A 96 2.78 0.91 -6.10
N ALA A 97 2.12 0.86 -7.24
CA ALA A 97 0.72 0.47 -7.35
C ALA A 97 0.50 -0.99 -6.94
N ALA A 98 1.42 -1.89 -7.31
CA ALA A 98 1.41 -3.28 -6.86
C ALA A 98 1.62 -3.41 -5.34
N LEU A 99 2.48 -2.56 -4.77
CA LEU A 99 2.73 -2.50 -3.33
C LEU A 99 1.48 -2.01 -2.57
N CYS A 100 0.88 -0.89 -2.99
CA CYS A 100 -0.36 -0.39 -2.39
C CYS A 100 -1.52 -1.39 -2.51
N GLU A 101 -1.70 -2.01 -3.68
CA GLU A 101 -2.74 -3.04 -3.86
C GLU A 101 -2.52 -4.21 -2.89
N SER A 102 -1.30 -4.72 -2.83
CA SER A 102 -0.97 -5.92 -2.05
C SER A 102 -1.19 -5.75 -0.55
N LEU A 103 -1.07 -4.51 -0.05
CA LEU A 103 -1.35 -4.16 1.34
C LEU A 103 -2.85 -4.00 1.63
N VAL A 104 -3.57 -3.29 0.74
CA VAL A 104 -4.94 -2.84 1.04
C VAL A 104 -5.98 -3.89 0.66
N LYS A 105 -5.83 -4.53 -0.50
CA LYS A 105 -6.82 -5.47 -1.04
C LYS A 105 -7.22 -6.58 -0.04
N PRO A 106 -6.32 -7.16 0.77
CA PRO A 106 -6.67 -8.20 1.75
C PRO A 106 -7.71 -7.76 2.79
N PHE A 107 -7.72 -6.49 3.17
CA PHE A 107 -8.59 -5.98 4.24
C PHE A 107 -9.88 -5.35 3.70
N PHE A 108 -9.94 -4.98 2.42
CA PHE A 108 -11.07 -4.24 1.86
C PHE A 108 -11.83 -4.97 0.74
N ASN A 109 -11.40 -6.19 0.39
CA ASN A 109 -12.11 -7.04 -0.56
C ASN A 109 -12.67 -8.28 0.16
N PRO A 110 -13.99 -8.30 0.47
CA PRO A 110 -14.60 -9.42 1.17
C PRO A 110 -14.66 -10.71 0.32
N GLU A 111 -14.52 -10.60 -1.01
CA GLU A 111 -14.54 -11.73 -1.93
C GLU A 111 -13.22 -12.51 -1.96
N LEU A 112 -12.15 -12.01 -1.31
CA LEU A 112 -10.89 -12.74 -1.23
C LEU A 112 -10.96 -13.86 -0.20
N SER A 113 -10.65 -15.07 -0.63
CA SER A 113 -10.34 -16.16 0.30
C SER A 113 -9.14 -15.81 1.18
N LEU A 114 -9.11 -16.37 2.39
CA LEU A 114 -7.99 -16.20 3.33
C LEU A 114 -6.64 -16.51 2.68
N ASN A 115 -6.54 -17.59 1.89
CA ASN A 115 -5.32 -17.93 1.16
C ASN A 115 -4.87 -16.80 0.21
N ASN A 116 -5.79 -16.20 -0.53
CA ASN A 116 -5.47 -15.09 -1.43
C ASN A 116 -5.13 -13.81 -0.67
N GLN A 117 -5.74 -13.56 0.50
CA GLN A 117 -5.35 -12.48 1.40
C GLN A 117 -3.88 -12.67 1.85
N LEU A 118 -3.50 -13.87 2.29
CA LEU A 118 -2.13 -14.18 2.71
C LEU A 118 -1.12 -14.06 1.57
N LYS A 119 -1.44 -14.58 0.36
CA LYS A 119 -0.59 -14.41 -0.82
C LYS A 119 -0.34 -12.93 -1.15
N SER A 120 -1.37 -12.11 -1.03
CA SER A 120 -1.26 -10.67 -1.25
C SER A 120 -0.39 -10.00 -0.18
N LEU A 121 -0.56 -10.32 1.10
CA LEU A 121 0.30 -9.80 2.16
C LEU A 121 1.75 -10.29 2.05
N SER A 122 1.96 -11.54 1.64
CA SER A 122 3.30 -12.07 1.34
C SER A 122 3.94 -11.31 0.17
N LYS A 123 3.19 -11.03 -0.90
CA LYS A 123 3.65 -10.16 -2.00
C LYS A 123 4.11 -8.80 -1.48
N TYR A 124 3.33 -8.16 -0.60
CA TYR A 124 3.74 -6.90 0.03
C TYR A 124 5.06 -7.05 0.80
N ALA A 125 5.15 -8.08 1.65
CA ALA A 125 6.30 -8.32 2.52
C ALA A 125 7.60 -8.46 1.71
N HIS A 126 7.57 -9.23 0.62
CA HIS A 126 8.74 -9.43 -0.24
C HIS A 126 9.09 -8.19 -1.06
N LEU A 127 8.10 -7.49 -1.65
CA LEU A 127 8.36 -6.26 -2.40
C LEU A 127 8.95 -5.16 -1.51
N SER A 128 8.33 -4.92 -0.35
CA SER A 128 8.81 -3.93 0.60
C SER A 128 10.18 -4.28 1.17
N PHE A 129 10.50 -5.55 1.39
CA PHE A 129 11.84 -5.99 1.80
C PHE A 129 12.91 -5.59 0.79
N ILE A 130 12.69 -5.87 -0.51
CA ILE A 130 13.65 -5.54 -1.57
C ILE A 130 13.85 -4.02 -1.64
N LEU A 131 12.76 -3.25 -1.67
CA LEU A 131 12.82 -1.79 -1.76
C LEU A 131 13.47 -1.16 -0.53
N TYR A 132 13.13 -1.64 0.67
CA TYR A 132 13.71 -1.14 1.91
C TYR A 132 15.19 -1.52 2.02
N ARG A 133 15.59 -2.72 1.61
CA ARG A 133 17.01 -3.10 1.58
C ARG A 133 17.82 -2.20 0.63
N GLN A 134 17.24 -1.79 -0.49
CA GLN A 134 17.90 -0.96 -1.49
C GLN A 134 17.99 0.52 -1.11
N HIS A 135 16.93 1.07 -0.49
CA HIS A 135 16.79 2.51 -0.27
C HIS A 135 16.69 2.93 1.19
N THR A 136 16.42 1.99 2.09
CA THR A 136 16.24 2.22 3.53
C THR A 136 15.21 3.33 3.80
N THR A 137 15.61 4.37 4.54
CA THR A 137 14.76 5.50 4.92
C THR A 137 14.35 6.39 3.77
N LEU A 138 15.00 6.29 2.60
CA LEU A 138 14.56 7.00 1.38
C LEU A 138 13.30 6.38 0.76
N PHE A 139 13.03 5.10 1.04
CA PHE A 139 11.78 4.45 0.64
C PHE A 139 10.71 4.61 1.72
N MET A 140 11.05 4.31 2.98
CA MET A 140 10.10 4.27 4.10
C MET A 140 10.83 4.34 5.44
N SER A 141 10.23 4.93 6.48
CA SER A 141 10.85 4.94 7.80
C SER A 141 11.03 3.54 8.39
N ASN A 142 12.10 3.35 9.17
CA ASN A 142 12.40 2.08 9.84
C ASN A 142 11.20 1.56 10.64
N GLN A 143 10.51 2.47 11.31
CA GLN A 143 9.34 2.15 12.11
C GLN A 143 8.17 1.67 11.24
N LEU A 144 7.85 2.36 10.13
CA LEU A 144 6.73 1.94 9.28
C LEU A 144 7.01 0.61 8.59
N TYR A 145 8.26 0.38 8.18
CA TYR A 145 8.69 -0.90 7.64
C TYR A 145 8.56 -2.02 8.69
N GLY A 146 9.15 -1.82 9.88
CA GLY A 146 9.12 -2.79 10.97
C GLY A 146 7.70 -3.16 11.40
N ASP A 147 6.84 -2.16 11.62
CA ASP A 147 5.46 -2.38 12.07
C ASP A 147 4.62 -3.09 11.00
N THR A 148 4.82 -2.77 9.71
CA THR A 148 4.09 -3.44 8.62
C THR A 148 4.54 -4.89 8.45
N GLN A 149 5.83 -5.17 8.54
CA GLN A 149 6.37 -6.54 8.50
C GLN A 149 5.91 -7.36 9.71
N ALA A 150 5.91 -6.75 10.90
CA ALA A 150 5.41 -7.38 12.11
C ALA A 150 3.93 -7.75 12.00
N MET A 151 3.08 -6.84 11.52
CA MET A 151 1.65 -7.13 11.26
C MET A 151 1.50 -8.34 10.34
N ILE A 152 2.19 -8.36 9.20
CA ILE A 152 2.07 -9.45 8.22
C ILE A 152 2.53 -10.78 8.83
N LYS A 153 3.67 -10.78 9.53
CA LYS A 153 4.18 -11.96 10.24
C LYS A 153 3.15 -12.46 11.25
N ASN A 154 2.58 -11.57 12.05
CA ASN A 154 1.61 -11.93 13.09
C ASN A 154 0.33 -12.53 12.50
N ILE A 155 -0.16 -11.99 11.37
CA ILE A 155 -1.28 -12.57 10.62
C ILE A 155 -0.96 -14.00 10.17
N MET A 156 0.24 -14.24 9.63
CA MET A 156 0.65 -15.59 9.20
C MET A 156 0.70 -16.57 10.37
N PHE A 157 1.25 -16.16 11.52
CA PHE A 157 1.26 -16.97 12.74
C PHE A 157 -0.14 -17.25 13.26
N LEU A 158 -1.03 -16.25 13.24
CA LEU A 158 -2.43 -16.42 13.65
C LEU A 158 -3.13 -17.50 12.81
N VAL A 159 -2.93 -17.48 11.49
CA VAL A 159 -3.52 -18.50 10.60
C VAL A 159 -2.95 -19.88 10.90
N ALA A 160 -1.63 -20.00 11.01
CA ALA A 160 -0.98 -21.28 11.30
C ALA A 160 -1.44 -21.84 12.67
N TRP A 161 -1.52 -20.98 13.68
CA TRP A 161 -2.02 -21.36 15.00
C TRP A 161 -3.48 -21.81 14.95
N GLN A 162 -4.35 -21.09 14.24
CA GLN A 162 -5.75 -21.47 14.10
C GLN A 162 -5.90 -22.84 13.41
N GLN A 163 -5.06 -23.14 12.42
CA GLN A 163 -5.06 -24.44 11.74
C GLN A 163 -4.74 -25.61 12.68
N GLU A 164 -3.84 -25.40 13.65
CA GLU A 164 -3.46 -26.41 14.65
C GLU A 164 -4.53 -26.56 15.75
N VAL A 165 -5.18 -25.47 16.16
CA VAL A 165 -6.19 -25.49 17.23
C VAL A 165 -7.55 -25.98 16.73
N ASP A 166 -8.04 -25.43 15.62
CA ASP A 166 -9.25 -25.84 14.94
C ASP A 166 -9.24 -25.34 13.49
N GLY A 167 -8.74 -26.18 12.58
CA GLY A 167 -8.67 -25.87 11.15
C GLY A 167 -10.03 -25.78 10.44
N SER A 168 -11.13 -26.11 11.12
CA SER A 168 -12.49 -26.00 10.56
C SER A 168 -13.16 -24.65 10.86
N ALA A 169 -12.69 -23.94 11.89
CA ALA A 169 -13.24 -22.65 12.27
C ALA A 169 -12.87 -21.55 11.25
N PRO A 170 -13.81 -20.66 10.90
CA PRO A 170 -13.52 -19.53 10.03
C PRO A 170 -12.64 -18.49 10.74
N LEU A 171 -11.68 -17.92 10.00
CA LEU A 171 -10.79 -16.87 10.49
C LEU A 171 -10.87 -15.64 9.57
N TYR A 172 -11.06 -14.46 10.17
CA TYR A 172 -11.17 -13.18 9.46
C TYR A 172 -10.10 -12.19 9.95
N ILE A 173 -9.10 -11.91 9.12
CA ILE A 173 -7.96 -11.04 9.48
C ILE A 173 -8.33 -9.60 9.83
N ILE A 174 -9.52 -9.13 9.42
CA ILE A 174 -10.03 -7.78 9.74
C ILE A 174 -10.64 -7.69 11.14
N GLN A 175 -11.10 -8.80 11.70
CA GLN A 175 -11.72 -8.86 13.03
C GLN A 175 -10.68 -9.09 14.12
N SER A 176 -9.44 -9.45 13.75
CA SER A 176 -8.35 -9.66 14.70
C SER A 176 -7.75 -8.36 15.25
N SER A 177 -8.31 -7.20 14.88
CA SER A 177 -8.06 -5.91 15.53
C SER A 177 -9.24 -5.59 16.48
N GLU A 178 -9.14 -5.98 17.75
CA GLU A 178 -10.00 -5.52 18.87
C GLU A 178 -9.14 -4.53 19.66
N ASP A 179 -9.51 -3.26 19.87
CA ASP A 179 -10.78 -2.72 20.38
C ASP A 179 -11.42 -1.58 19.53
#